data_AF-A0A4U9EX88-F1
#
_entry.id   AF-A0A4U9EX88-F1
#
_cell.length_a   1.000
_cell.length_b   1.000
_cell.length_c   1.000
_cell.angle_alpha   90.00
_cell.angle_beta   90.00
_cell.angle_gamma   90.00
#
_symmetry.space_group_name_H-M   'P 1'
#
loop_
_entity.id
_entity.type
_entity.pdbx_description
1 polymer ?
#
loop_
_entity_poly.entity_id
_entity_poly.type
_entity_poly.pdbx_seq_one_letter_code
_entity_poly.pdbx_strand_id
1 'polypeptide(L)'
;MSSNENMSIDKDKLKEKLEQKLDVSHFDPNTVIRGAQLTLVGAHRALQNPALFTTDHYRQAAIAVVAGLAIRLVISVPIVGIKLLLWLISFFVSLNAVTWDDTLVNGLDFVAEYVLQVPFFLMALMRYVVPTLDNLFMQSLQWVDMTYVQKHSNEKPSELRDMYYPNLKMYRPTDGSTHSESTAQAVSMFLYRFLRKGGISLAVFALSYTPYIGRFVLPAASFYTFNNAVGLGPASVIFGTGIFLPRKYLVIFLQSYFSSRSLMRELLEPYFARVHFTKQQKRNWFRSREGVLFGFGLGFYVLVKIPLVGVLVYGIAEASTAYLITKITDPPPPPQQMNEFTQGQQNWSNKHEFLNLSLANIDSVHTEDSLKKAK
;
A
#
# COMPACT_ATOMS: atom_id res chain seq x y z
N MET A 1 -1.57 49.46 -21.47
CA MET A 1 -1.45 48.16 -22.16
C MET A 1 -0.87 47.01 -21.30
N SER A 2 -0.55 47.20 -20.00
CA SER A 2 0.10 46.16 -19.18
C SER A 2 -0.85 45.24 -18.37
N SER A 3 -2.13 45.61 -18.19
CA SER A 3 -3.05 44.85 -17.32
C SER A 3 -3.73 43.64 -17.99
N ASN A 4 -3.89 43.64 -19.32
CA ASN A 4 -4.53 42.52 -20.03
C ASN A 4 -3.60 41.33 -20.25
N GLU A 5 -2.29 41.57 -20.36
CA GLU A 5 -1.28 40.54 -20.62
C GLU A 5 -0.96 39.72 -19.36
N ASN A 6 -0.94 40.36 -18.18
CA ASN A 6 -0.80 39.65 -16.91
C ASN A 6 -2.04 38.80 -16.56
N MET A 7 -3.23 39.23 -16.97
CA MET A 7 -4.48 38.52 -16.68
C MET A 7 -4.73 37.33 -17.61
N SER A 8 -4.20 37.33 -18.84
CA SER A 8 -4.24 36.15 -19.71
C SER A 8 -3.25 35.08 -19.25
N ILE A 9 -2.02 35.46 -18.89
CA ILE A 9 -0.98 34.54 -18.39
C ILE A 9 -1.43 33.83 -17.11
N ASP A 10 -2.17 34.51 -16.23
CA ASP A 10 -2.66 33.92 -14.98
C ASP A 10 -3.84 32.96 -15.22
N LYS A 11 -4.71 33.26 -16.20
CA LYS A 11 -5.81 32.36 -16.61
C LYS A 11 -5.31 31.08 -17.25
N ASP A 12 -4.29 31.16 -18.10
CA ASP A 12 -3.72 29.98 -18.76
C ASP A 12 -2.99 29.07 -17.76
N LYS A 13 -2.21 29.66 -16.84
CA LYS A 13 -1.58 28.91 -15.73
C LYS A 13 -2.62 28.30 -14.79
N LEU A 14 -3.73 28.99 -14.53
CA LEU A 14 -4.81 28.47 -13.71
C LEU A 14 -5.53 27.32 -14.42
N LYS A 15 -5.77 27.45 -15.73
CA LYS A 15 -6.36 26.42 -16.58
C LYS A 15 -5.48 25.18 -16.63
N GLU A 16 -4.18 25.33 -16.86
CA GLU A 16 -3.23 24.22 -16.84
C GLU A 16 -3.18 23.53 -15.47
N LYS A 17 -3.16 24.30 -14.36
CA LYS A 17 -3.26 23.75 -13.00
C LYS A 17 -4.58 23.04 -12.74
N LEU A 18 -5.68 23.53 -13.29
CA LEU A 18 -7.01 22.91 -13.17
C LEU A 18 -7.07 21.63 -13.98
N GLU A 19 -6.60 21.62 -15.22
CA GLU A 19 -6.50 20.43 -16.08
C GLU A 19 -5.61 19.37 -15.43
N GLN A 20 -4.44 19.76 -14.90
CA GLN A 20 -3.57 18.85 -14.15
C GLN A 20 -4.22 18.31 -12.86
N LYS A 21 -5.06 19.10 -12.19
CA LYS A 21 -5.82 18.66 -11.01
C LYS A 21 -7.08 17.87 -11.36
N LEU A 22 -7.56 17.96 -12.59
CA LEU A 22 -8.69 17.18 -13.12
C LEU A 22 -8.23 15.91 -13.81
N ASP A 23 -6.93 15.76 -14.10
CA ASP A 23 -6.35 14.57 -14.69
C ASP A 23 -6.50 13.34 -13.77
N VAL A 24 -7.41 12.44 -14.14
CA VAL A 24 -7.71 11.18 -13.46
C VAL A 24 -6.82 10.04 -13.97
N SER A 25 -5.93 10.28 -14.94
CA SER A 25 -5.23 9.22 -15.67
C SER A 25 -4.51 8.23 -14.76
N HIS A 26 -3.92 8.68 -13.66
CA HIS A 26 -3.15 7.86 -12.73
C HIS A 26 -4.00 6.94 -11.82
N PHE A 27 -5.29 7.24 -11.67
CA PHE A 27 -6.23 6.53 -10.81
C PHE A 27 -7.50 6.15 -11.60
N ASP A 28 -7.31 5.53 -12.76
CA ASP A 28 -8.39 4.99 -13.58
C ASP A 28 -8.93 3.70 -12.94
N PRO A 29 -10.27 3.48 -12.87
CA PRO A 29 -10.87 2.23 -12.39
C PRO A 29 -10.24 0.96 -13.00
N ASN A 30 -9.89 0.97 -14.29
CA ASN A 30 -9.25 -0.16 -14.95
C ASN A 30 -7.88 -0.47 -14.34
N THR A 31 -7.08 0.56 -14.02
CA THR A 31 -5.77 0.38 -13.35
C THR A 31 -5.94 -0.25 -11.96
N VAL A 32 -6.98 0.15 -11.22
CA VAL A 32 -7.29 -0.40 -9.88
C VAL A 32 -7.71 -1.86 -9.98
N ILE A 33 -8.61 -2.20 -10.91
CA ILE A 33 -9.04 -3.59 -11.15
C ILE A 33 -7.84 -4.45 -11.56
N ARG A 34 -6.98 -3.94 -12.44
CA ARG A 34 -5.75 -4.64 -12.84
C ARG A 34 -4.79 -4.89 -11.67
N GLY A 35 -4.66 -3.91 -10.77
CA GLY A 35 -3.92 -4.08 -9.52
C GLY A 35 -4.48 -5.21 -8.66
N ALA A 36 -5.80 -5.25 -8.48
CA ALA A 36 -6.46 -6.31 -7.70
C ALA A 36 -6.32 -7.70 -8.35
N GLN A 37 -6.35 -7.78 -9.68
CA GLN A 37 -6.07 -9.02 -10.40
C GLN A 37 -4.63 -9.48 -10.19
N LEU A 38 -3.66 -8.55 -10.20
CA LEU A 38 -2.26 -8.83 -9.91
C LEU A 38 -2.05 -9.34 -8.48
N THR A 39 -2.88 -8.95 -7.51
CA THR A 39 -2.88 -9.58 -6.17
C THR A 39 -3.09 -11.08 -6.27
N LEU A 40 -4.12 -11.51 -7.00
CA LEU A 40 -4.49 -12.93 -7.10
C LEU A 40 -3.45 -13.71 -7.92
N VAL A 41 -3.04 -13.17 -9.07
CA VAL A 41 -2.02 -13.81 -9.91
C VAL A 41 -0.68 -13.85 -9.19
N GLY A 42 -0.26 -12.75 -8.58
CA GLY A 42 0.97 -12.66 -7.80
C GLY A 42 0.98 -13.62 -6.62
N ALA A 43 -0.12 -13.71 -5.86
CA ALA A 43 -0.25 -14.64 -4.74
C ALA A 43 -0.19 -16.10 -5.22
N HIS A 44 -0.89 -16.43 -6.30
CA HIS A 44 -0.84 -17.78 -6.88
C HIS A 44 0.57 -18.15 -7.34
N ARG A 45 1.28 -17.22 -7.98
CA ARG A 45 2.67 -17.38 -8.42
C ARG A 45 3.63 -17.52 -7.23
N ALA A 46 3.47 -16.69 -6.21
CA ALA A 46 4.26 -16.79 -4.98
C ALA A 46 4.10 -18.18 -4.35
N LEU A 47 2.86 -18.69 -4.23
CA LEU A 47 2.60 -20.02 -3.67
C LEU A 47 3.19 -21.18 -4.50
N GLN A 48 3.54 -20.96 -5.77
CA GLN A 48 4.24 -21.95 -6.60
C GLN A 48 5.76 -21.95 -6.39
N ASN A 49 6.32 -20.95 -5.70
CA ASN A 49 7.75 -20.84 -5.47
C ASN A 49 8.19 -21.79 -4.34
N PRO A 50 8.92 -22.88 -4.63
CA PRO A 50 9.36 -23.82 -3.60
C PRO A 50 10.32 -23.19 -2.60
N ALA A 51 11.04 -22.12 -2.99
CA ALA A 51 11.98 -21.43 -2.11
C ALA A 51 11.30 -20.69 -0.95
N LEU A 52 9.98 -20.45 -1.02
CA LEU A 52 9.24 -19.86 0.10
C LEU A 52 8.96 -20.86 1.22
N PHE A 53 8.99 -22.16 0.93
CA PHE A 53 8.63 -23.23 1.87
C PHE A 53 9.86 -23.96 2.42
N THR A 54 10.86 -23.19 2.86
CA THR A 54 12.06 -23.73 3.51
C THR A 54 11.91 -23.74 5.03
N THR A 55 12.68 -24.60 5.71
CA THR A 55 12.65 -24.76 7.16
C THR A 55 12.88 -23.43 7.90
N ASP A 56 13.75 -22.56 7.37
CA ASP A 56 14.04 -21.25 7.96
C ASP A 56 12.82 -20.32 7.90
N HIS A 57 12.14 -20.27 6.76
CA HIS A 57 10.93 -19.46 6.58
C HIS A 57 9.77 -19.99 7.42
N TYR A 58 9.64 -21.32 7.57
CA TYR A 58 8.65 -21.90 8.47
C TYR A 58 8.87 -21.52 9.93
N ARG A 59 10.12 -21.56 10.41
CA ARG A 59 10.45 -21.16 11.79
C ARG A 59 10.11 -19.70 12.04
N GLN A 60 10.44 -18.83 11.08
CA GLN A 60 10.13 -17.40 11.17
C GLN A 60 8.63 -17.13 11.10
N ALA A 61 7.91 -17.82 10.21
CA ALA A 61 6.46 -17.75 10.14
C ALA A 61 5.81 -18.16 11.46
N ALA A 62 6.30 -19.23 12.10
CA ALA A 62 5.81 -19.65 13.42
C ALA A 62 6.05 -18.59 14.50
N ILE A 63 7.26 -18.01 14.56
CA ILE A 63 7.57 -16.89 15.48
C ILE A 63 6.65 -15.71 15.22
N ALA A 64 6.42 -15.38 13.94
CA ALA A 64 5.57 -14.29 13.53
C ALA A 64 4.10 -14.51 13.93
N VAL A 65 3.58 -15.74 13.81
CA VAL A 65 2.23 -16.09 14.27
C VAL A 65 2.11 -15.96 15.78
N VAL A 66 3.10 -16.48 16.53
CA VAL A 66 3.12 -16.37 18.01
C VAL A 66 3.21 -14.92 18.45
N ALA A 67 4.07 -14.12 17.84
CA ALA A 67 4.18 -12.68 18.12
C ALA A 67 2.87 -11.95 17.79
N GLY A 68 2.26 -12.22 16.63
CA GLY A 68 0.97 -11.66 16.25
C GLY A 68 -0.14 -12.01 17.24
N LEU A 69 -0.19 -13.25 17.72
CA LEU A 69 -1.12 -13.70 18.77
C LEU A 69 -0.88 -12.97 20.08
N ALA A 70 0.38 -12.86 20.52
CA ALA A 70 0.74 -12.18 21.76
C ALA A 70 0.33 -10.70 21.73
N ILE A 71 0.62 -9.99 20.63
CA ILE A 71 0.25 -8.57 20.56
C ILE A 71 -1.27 -8.42 20.44
N ARG A 72 -1.96 -9.29 19.69
CA ARG A 72 -3.43 -9.28 19.64
C ARG A 72 -4.03 -9.47 21.04
N LEU A 73 -3.44 -10.35 21.86
CA LEU A 73 -3.86 -10.55 23.23
C LEU A 73 -3.64 -9.27 24.07
N VAL A 74 -2.46 -8.65 23.99
CA VAL A 74 -2.17 -7.38 24.68
C VAL A 74 -3.17 -6.28 24.32
N ILE A 75 -3.52 -6.14 23.05
CA ILE A 75 -4.50 -5.14 22.58
C ILE A 75 -5.92 -5.49 23.01
N SER A 76 -6.25 -6.78 23.12
CA SER A 76 -7.56 -7.21 23.62
C SER A 76 -7.73 -6.97 25.12
N VAL A 77 -6.64 -6.86 25.91
CA VAL A 77 -6.72 -6.66 27.36
C VAL A 77 -7.51 -5.41 27.74
N PRO A 78 -7.27 -4.20 27.18
CA PRO A 78 -8.11 -3.04 27.45
C PRO A 78 -9.60 -3.26 27.13
N ILE A 79 -9.90 -3.93 26.01
CA ILE A 79 -11.29 -4.19 25.58
C ILE A 79 -11.97 -5.14 26.58
N VAL A 80 -11.30 -6.23 26.95
CA VAL A 80 -11.78 -7.19 27.96
C VAL A 80 -11.90 -6.53 29.34
N GLY A 81 -10.95 -5.65 29.69
CA GLY A 81 -10.99 -4.89 30.94
C GLY A 81 -12.20 -3.97 31.03
N ILE A 82 -12.53 -3.25 29.93
CA ILE A 82 -13.76 -2.43 29.87
C ILE A 82 -15.01 -3.32 29.98
N LYS A 83 -15.05 -4.47 29.28
CA LYS A 83 -16.15 -5.43 29.41
C LYS A 83 -16.34 -5.92 30.84
N LEU A 84 -15.25 -6.27 31.52
CA LEU A 84 -15.27 -6.73 32.90
C LEU A 84 -15.70 -5.62 33.86
N LEU A 85 -15.27 -4.37 33.64
CA LEU A 85 -15.69 -3.22 34.43
C LEU A 85 -17.18 -2.91 34.24
N LEU A 86 -17.69 -2.95 33.00
CA LEU A 86 -19.12 -2.80 32.72
C LEU A 86 -19.93 -3.94 33.36
N TRP A 87 -19.43 -5.17 33.30
CA TRP A 87 -20.04 -6.32 33.98
C TRP A 87 -20.06 -6.12 35.50
N LEU A 88 -19.00 -5.61 36.12
CA LEU A 88 -18.99 -5.28 37.56
C LEU A 88 -20.00 -4.18 37.91
N ILE A 89 -20.12 -3.14 37.08
CA ILE A 89 -21.09 -2.05 37.27
C ILE A 89 -22.54 -2.57 37.15
N SER A 90 -22.77 -3.60 36.33
CA SER A 90 -24.09 -4.21 36.16
C SER A 90 -24.69 -4.79 37.44
N PHE A 91 -23.87 -5.14 38.43
CA PHE A 91 -24.34 -5.59 39.74
C PHE A 91 -24.92 -4.46 40.61
N PHE A 92 -24.52 -3.21 40.35
CA PHE A 92 -24.93 -2.05 41.15
C PHE A 92 -25.97 -1.17 40.43
N VAL A 93 -26.06 -1.26 39.11
CA VAL A 93 -26.98 -0.47 38.29
C VAL A 93 -27.75 -1.41 37.36
N SER A 94 -29.08 -1.34 37.35
CA SER A 94 -29.92 -2.15 36.46
C SER A 94 -29.70 -1.75 35.00
N LEU A 95 -28.83 -2.47 34.30
CA LEU A 95 -28.53 -2.27 32.88
C LEU A 95 -29.57 -2.89 31.94
N ASN A 96 -30.68 -3.44 32.47
CA ASN A 96 -31.73 -4.12 31.69
C ASN A 96 -32.48 -3.21 30.68
N ALA A 97 -32.26 -1.90 30.70
CA ALA A 97 -32.81 -0.96 29.72
C ALA A 97 -31.77 -0.42 28.70
N VAL A 98 -30.53 -0.91 28.75
CA VAL A 98 -29.35 -0.17 28.33
C VAL A 98 -28.54 -1.04 27.35
N THR A 99 -28.81 -0.89 26.05
CA THR A 99 -28.12 -1.48 24.85
C THR A 99 -26.64 -1.10 24.71
N TRP A 100 -26.00 -0.67 25.79
CA TRP A 100 -24.69 -0.04 25.77
C TRP A 100 -23.57 -1.06 25.67
N ASP A 101 -23.74 -2.29 26.15
CA ASP A 101 -22.69 -3.31 26.08
C ASP A 101 -22.33 -3.59 24.61
N ASP A 102 -23.30 -3.99 23.78
CA ASP A 102 -23.07 -4.23 22.36
C ASP A 102 -22.62 -2.96 21.61
N THR A 103 -23.22 -1.80 21.90
CA THR A 103 -22.91 -0.57 21.16
C THR A 103 -21.53 0.00 21.49
N LEU A 104 -21.11 -0.04 22.77
CA LEU A 104 -19.77 0.37 23.20
C LEU A 104 -18.72 -0.63 22.75
N VAL A 105 -18.96 -1.93 22.93
CA VAL A 105 -18.00 -2.97 22.53
C VAL A 105 -17.75 -2.92 21.03
N ASN A 106 -18.81 -2.88 20.22
CA ASN A 106 -18.66 -2.76 18.77
C ASN A 106 -18.01 -1.42 18.37
N GLY A 107 -18.25 -0.35 19.14
CA GLY A 107 -17.58 0.94 18.95
C GLY A 107 -16.08 0.88 19.23
N LEU A 108 -15.66 0.18 20.30
CA LEU A 108 -14.26 -0.02 20.65
C LEU A 108 -13.54 -0.89 19.62
N ASP A 109 -14.16 -1.98 19.18
CA ASP A 109 -13.62 -2.82 18.11
C ASP A 109 -13.49 -2.03 16.81
N PHE A 110 -14.47 -1.20 16.47
CA PHE A 110 -14.41 -0.30 15.32
C PHE A 110 -13.27 0.72 15.44
N VAL A 111 -13.09 1.34 16.61
CA VAL A 111 -12.01 2.29 16.86
C VAL A 111 -10.65 1.59 16.75
N ALA A 112 -10.48 0.44 17.40
CA ALA A 112 -9.25 -0.33 17.35
C ALA A 112 -8.88 -0.74 15.92
N GLU A 113 -9.85 -1.26 15.16
CA GLU A 113 -9.60 -1.79 13.83
C GLU A 113 -9.49 -0.71 12.76
N TYR A 114 -10.39 0.29 12.76
CA TYR A 114 -10.52 1.24 11.67
C TYR A 114 -9.99 2.63 11.97
N VAL A 115 -10.02 3.10 13.21
CA VAL A 115 -9.52 4.45 13.57
C VAL A 115 -8.05 4.39 13.96
N LEU A 116 -7.70 3.44 14.84
CA LEU A 116 -6.36 3.21 15.33
C LEU A 116 -5.54 2.32 14.40
N GLN A 117 -6.15 1.57 13.48
CA GLN A 117 -5.44 0.72 12.51
C GLN A 117 -4.56 -0.37 13.15
N VAL A 118 -4.98 -0.92 14.28
CA VAL A 118 -4.18 -1.89 15.04
C VAL A 118 -3.61 -3.01 14.16
N PRO A 119 -4.38 -3.72 13.31
CA PRO A 119 -3.81 -4.82 12.51
C PRO A 119 -2.66 -4.39 11.60
N PHE A 120 -2.76 -3.18 11.04
CA PHE A 120 -1.70 -2.61 10.20
C PHE A 120 -0.46 -2.24 11.03
N PHE A 121 -0.64 -1.70 12.24
CA PHE A 121 0.46 -1.49 13.17
C PHE A 121 1.25 -2.76 13.45
N LEU A 122 0.54 -3.86 13.72
CA LEU A 122 1.17 -5.15 13.97
C LEU A 122 1.99 -5.60 12.79
N MET A 123 1.41 -5.53 11.59
CA MET A 123 2.09 -5.87 10.34
C MET A 123 3.37 -5.05 10.16
N ALA A 124 3.29 -3.74 10.27
CA ALA A 124 4.46 -2.87 10.10
C ALA A 124 5.52 -3.08 11.19
N LEU A 125 5.11 -3.42 12.42
CA LEU A 125 6.02 -3.79 13.50
C LEU A 125 6.74 -5.12 13.23
N MET A 126 6.08 -6.08 12.57
CA MET A 126 6.67 -7.39 12.24
C MET A 126 7.94 -7.27 11.41
N ARG A 127 8.05 -6.23 10.57
CA ARG A 127 9.28 -5.97 9.80
C ARG A 127 10.52 -5.78 10.68
N TYR A 128 10.36 -5.19 11.86
CA TYR A 128 11.46 -5.02 12.81
C TYR A 128 11.76 -6.30 13.60
N VAL A 129 10.79 -7.21 13.70
CA VAL A 129 10.89 -8.47 14.43
C VAL A 129 11.43 -9.60 13.56
N VAL A 130 11.11 -9.60 12.26
CA VAL A 130 11.46 -10.66 11.31
C VAL A 130 12.13 -10.06 10.06
N PRO A 131 13.46 -9.91 10.04
CA PRO A 131 14.21 -9.20 8.99
C PRO A 131 14.35 -9.98 7.66
N THR A 132 13.43 -10.90 7.34
CA THR A 132 13.57 -11.84 6.20
C THR A 132 12.75 -11.49 4.96
N LEU A 133 11.96 -10.42 5.04
CA LEU A 133 11.12 -9.93 3.95
C LEU A 133 11.94 -9.57 2.71
N ASP A 134 13.10 -8.96 2.92
CA ASP A 134 14.04 -8.63 1.85
C ASP A 134 14.54 -9.87 1.09
N ASN A 135 14.85 -10.95 1.84
CA ASN A 135 15.26 -12.22 1.26
C ASN A 135 14.09 -12.88 0.51
N LEU A 136 12.88 -12.85 1.06
CA LEU A 136 11.67 -13.37 0.39
C LEU A 136 11.39 -12.65 -0.92
N PHE A 137 11.51 -11.32 -0.94
CA PHE A 137 11.40 -10.51 -2.15
C PHE A 137 12.45 -10.94 -3.19
N MET A 138 13.73 -11.01 -2.83
CA MET A 138 14.80 -11.36 -3.76
C MET A 138 14.70 -12.80 -4.28
N GLN A 139 14.36 -13.77 -3.43
CA GLN A 139 14.13 -15.16 -3.84
C GLN A 139 12.93 -15.28 -4.78
N SER A 140 11.87 -14.52 -4.53
CA SER A 140 10.69 -14.51 -5.40
C SER A 140 11.01 -13.87 -6.74
N LEU A 141 11.79 -12.79 -6.76
CA LEU A 141 12.24 -12.16 -8.00
C LEU A 141 13.09 -13.12 -8.86
N GLN A 142 14.01 -13.86 -8.22
CA GLN A 142 14.79 -14.90 -8.89
C GLN A 142 13.91 -15.97 -9.52
N TRP A 143 12.91 -16.45 -8.78
CA TRP A 143 11.99 -17.47 -9.28
C TRP A 143 11.12 -16.96 -10.43
N VAL A 144 10.70 -15.69 -10.39
CA VAL A 144 9.96 -15.04 -11.49
C VAL A 144 10.81 -14.98 -12.76
N ASP A 145 12.08 -14.59 -12.67
CA ASP A 145 12.97 -14.57 -13.83
C ASP A 145 13.24 -15.98 -14.38
N MET A 146 13.49 -16.96 -13.51
CA MET A 146 13.68 -18.35 -13.94
C MET A 146 12.44 -18.90 -14.65
N THR A 147 11.25 -18.64 -14.11
CA THR A 147 9.98 -19.05 -14.71
C THR A 147 9.73 -18.34 -16.04
N TYR A 148 10.14 -17.07 -16.16
CA TYR A 148 10.04 -16.32 -17.41
C TYR A 148 10.90 -16.96 -18.51
N VAL A 149 12.16 -17.26 -18.22
CA VAL A 149 13.07 -17.92 -19.18
C VAL A 149 12.54 -19.30 -19.58
N GLN A 150 12.02 -20.08 -18.62
CA GLN A 150 11.44 -21.40 -18.91
C GLN A 150 10.20 -21.32 -19.82
N LYS A 151 9.33 -20.32 -19.63
CA LYS A 151 8.14 -20.13 -20.49
C LYS A 151 8.48 -19.72 -21.91
N HIS A 152 9.54 -18.95 -22.08
CA HIS A 152 9.98 -18.43 -23.39
C HIS A 152 11.20 -19.21 -23.91
N SER A 153 11.34 -20.48 -23.51
CA SER A 153 12.47 -21.34 -23.93
C SER A 153 12.54 -21.55 -25.44
N ASN A 154 11.42 -21.37 -26.14
CA ASN A 154 11.27 -21.56 -27.58
C ASN A 154 11.45 -20.25 -28.37
N GLU A 155 11.67 -19.13 -27.70
CA GLU A 155 11.84 -17.80 -28.31
C GLU A 155 13.32 -17.44 -28.43
N LYS A 156 13.64 -16.45 -29.27
CA LYS A 156 15.04 -16.06 -29.46
C LYS A 156 15.55 -15.32 -28.22
N PRO A 157 16.75 -15.66 -27.70
CA PRO A 157 17.31 -14.98 -26.53
C PRO A 157 17.43 -13.46 -26.67
N SER A 158 17.60 -12.95 -27.90
CA SER A 158 17.70 -11.51 -28.21
C SER A 158 16.36 -10.76 -28.14
N GLU A 159 15.24 -11.48 -28.13
CA GLU A 159 13.87 -10.92 -28.07
C GLU A 159 13.32 -10.95 -26.64
N LEU A 160 14.03 -11.61 -25.71
CA LEU A 160 13.65 -11.70 -24.30
C LEU A 160 13.96 -10.40 -23.55
N ARG A 161 13.11 -10.05 -22.58
CA ARG A 161 13.41 -8.96 -21.65
C ARG A 161 14.65 -9.27 -20.80
N ASP A 162 15.31 -8.21 -20.34
CA ASP A 162 16.38 -8.34 -19.35
C ASP A 162 15.86 -8.90 -18.01
N MET A 163 16.77 -9.55 -17.28
CA MET A 163 16.47 -10.15 -15.97
C MET A 163 16.53 -9.11 -14.85
N TYR A 164 15.60 -9.19 -13.89
CA TYR A 164 15.55 -8.25 -12.77
C TYR A 164 16.49 -8.66 -11.64
N TYR A 165 16.47 -9.92 -11.23
CA TYR A 165 17.23 -10.43 -10.10
C TYR A 165 18.74 -10.21 -10.20
N PRO A 166 19.44 -10.61 -11.29
CA PRO A 166 20.90 -10.49 -11.35
C PRO A 166 21.35 -9.03 -11.30
N ASN A 167 20.65 -8.14 -11.99
CA ASN A 167 20.96 -6.71 -11.98
C ASN A 167 20.65 -6.10 -10.61
N LEU A 168 19.46 -6.36 -10.05
CA LEU A 168 19.06 -5.82 -8.76
C LEU A 168 19.95 -6.30 -7.60
N LYS A 169 20.51 -7.51 -7.68
CA LYS A 169 21.48 -8.04 -6.72
C LYS A 169 22.79 -7.25 -6.70
N MET A 170 23.18 -6.59 -7.79
CA MET A 170 24.38 -5.75 -7.85
C MET A 170 24.22 -4.43 -7.09
N TYR A 171 22.99 -3.98 -6.88
CA TYR A 171 22.71 -2.78 -6.10
C TYR A 171 22.88 -3.09 -4.63
N ARG A 172 23.76 -2.31 -3.97
CA ARG A 172 23.88 -2.36 -2.52
C ARG A 172 22.60 -1.79 -1.91
N PRO A 173 21.90 -2.54 -1.03
CA PRO A 173 20.82 -1.96 -0.26
C PRO A 173 21.39 -0.82 0.58
N THR A 174 20.89 0.39 0.40
CA THR A 174 21.01 1.42 1.43
C THR A 174 19.98 1.12 2.49
N ASP A 175 20.34 1.30 3.77
CA ASP A 175 19.39 1.26 4.87
C ASP A 175 18.41 2.43 4.72
N GLY A 176 17.38 2.22 3.89
CA GLY A 176 16.43 3.24 3.44
C GLY A 176 15.57 3.86 4.55
N SER A 177 15.81 3.52 5.82
CA SER A 177 15.07 4.09 6.95
C SER A 177 15.85 4.34 8.24
N THR A 178 17.16 4.10 8.30
CA THR A 178 17.96 4.43 9.49
C THR A 178 19.41 4.66 9.12
N HIS A 179 19.86 5.91 9.21
CA HIS A 179 21.25 6.17 9.56
C HIS A 179 21.55 5.35 10.82
N SER A 180 22.48 4.39 10.79
CA SER A 180 23.33 3.97 11.93
C SER A 180 22.71 3.98 13.35
N GLU A 181 21.44 3.66 13.53
CA GLU A 181 20.74 3.81 14.81
C GLU A 181 20.16 2.48 15.24
N SER A 182 20.36 2.17 16.53
CA SER A 182 19.91 0.95 17.20
C SER A 182 18.46 0.60 16.83
N THR A 183 18.15 -0.69 16.68
CA THR A 183 16.78 -1.19 16.40
C THR A 183 15.72 -0.55 17.30
N ALA A 184 16.08 -0.25 18.56
CA ALA A 184 15.20 0.43 19.50
C ALA A 184 14.78 1.84 19.05
N GLN A 185 15.67 2.59 18.40
CA GLN A 185 15.40 3.94 17.90
C GLN A 185 14.55 3.92 16.63
N ALA A 186 14.75 2.93 15.77
CA ALA A 186 13.88 2.71 14.62
C ALA A 186 12.44 2.39 15.06
N VAL A 187 12.29 1.50 16.06
CA VAL A 187 11.00 1.13 16.64
C VAL A 187 10.35 2.31 17.34
N SER A 188 11.08 3.10 18.14
CA SER A 188 10.51 4.28 18.82
C SER A 188 10.04 5.35 17.85
N MET A 189 10.80 5.60 16.77
CA MET A 189 10.40 6.54 15.73
C MET A 189 9.18 6.05 14.96
N PHE A 190 9.10 4.75 14.68
CA PHE A 190 7.91 4.12 14.09
C PHE A 190 6.68 4.28 15.02
N LEU A 191 6.82 3.97 16.31
CA LEU A 191 5.76 4.12 17.32
C LEU A 191 5.26 5.57 17.39
N TYR A 192 6.17 6.55 17.45
CA TYR A 192 5.79 7.97 17.49
C TYR A 192 5.00 8.39 16.24
N ARG A 193 5.46 7.99 15.05
CA ARG A 193 4.77 8.30 13.79
C ARG A 193 3.39 7.65 13.75
N PHE A 194 3.27 6.43 14.27
CA PHE A 194 2.01 5.71 14.35
C PHE A 194 1.04 6.38 15.33
N LEU A 195 1.49 6.65 16.56
CA LEU A 195 0.68 7.33 17.59
C LEU A 195 0.23 8.72 17.13
N ARG A 196 1.10 9.49 16.46
CA ARG A 196 0.74 10.79 15.89
C ARG A 196 -0.37 10.67 14.84
N LYS A 197 -0.29 9.68 13.95
CA LYS A 197 -1.35 9.41 12.96
C LYS A 197 -2.65 8.96 13.63
N GLY A 198 -2.56 8.02 14.57
CA GLY A 198 -3.71 7.55 15.34
C GLY A 198 -4.41 8.68 16.10
N GLY A 199 -3.64 9.59 16.70
CA GLY A 199 -4.17 10.78 17.37
C GLY A 199 -4.90 11.73 16.42
N ILE A 200 -4.37 11.98 15.21
CA ILE A 200 -5.06 12.77 14.18
C ILE A 200 -6.36 12.08 13.75
N SER A 201 -6.32 10.76 13.50
CA SER A 201 -7.51 9.98 13.13
C SER A 201 -8.57 10.01 14.24
N LEU A 202 -8.17 9.87 15.50
CA LEU A 202 -9.06 10.00 16.66
C LEU A 202 -9.66 11.39 16.79
N ALA A 203 -8.86 12.45 16.56
CA ALA A 203 -9.34 13.82 16.61
C ALA A 203 -10.38 14.09 15.50
N VAL A 204 -10.11 13.65 14.26
CA VAL A 204 -11.06 13.76 13.14
C VAL A 204 -12.34 12.95 13.44
N PHE A 205 -12.19 11.75 14.00
CA PHE A 205 -13.33 10.92 14.40
C PHE A 205 -14.16 11.61 15.49
N ALA A 206 -13.54 12.14 16.54
CA ALA A 206 -14.21 12.88 17.61
C ALA A 206 -14.92 14.14 17.10
N LEU A 207 -14.26 14.94 16.25
CA LEU A 207 -14.85 16.12 15.62
C LEU A 207 -16.06 15.77 14.74
N SER A 208 -16.13 14.55 14.19
CA SER A 208 -17.29 14.09 13.44
C SER A 208 -18.55 13.92 14.29
N TYR A 209 -18.42 13.87 15.62
CA TYR A 209 -19.55 13.85 16.56
C TYR A 209 -20.03 15.23 16.97
N THR A 210 -19.33 16.30 16.60
CA THR A 210 -19.76 17.67 16.89
C THR A 210 -21.12 17.95 16.24
N PRO A 211 -22.13 18.47 16.98
CA PRO A 211 -23.43 18.83 16.42
C PRO A 211 -23.28 19.80 15.25
N TYR A 212 -24.19 19.69 14.26
CA TYR A 212 -24.28 20.50 13.04
C TYR A 212 -23.12 20.39 12.03
N ILE A 213 -21.87 20.42 12.49
CA ILE A 213 -20.66 20.43 11.65
C ILE A 213 -20.12 19.01 11.42
N GLY A 214 -20.36 18.08 12.36
CA GLY A 214 -19.77 16.75 12.35
C GLY A 214 -20.03 15.92 11.09
N ARG A 215 -21.19 16.12 10.43
CA ARG A 215 -21.52 15.47 9.15
C ARG A 215 -20.57 15.84 8.00
N PHE A 216 -19.94 17.01 8.07
CA PHE A 216 -19.03 17.50 7.04
C PHE A 216 -17.56 17.18 7.32
N VAL A 217 -17.21 16.89 8.58
CA VAL A 217 -15.82 16.67 8.99
C VAL A 217 -15.19 15.49 8.24
N LEU A 218 -15.85 14.34 8.21
CA LEU A 218 -15.33 13.15 7.53
C LEU A 218 -15.26 13.35 6.01
N PRO A 219 -16.32 13.80 5.30
CA PRO A 219 -16.22 14.13 3.88
C PRO A 219 -15.12 15.15 3.56
N ALA A 220 -14.98 16.21 4.35
CA ALA A 220 -13.98 17.25 4.13
C ALA A 220 -12.55 16.72 4.34
N ALA A 221 -12.30 15.99 5.44
CA ALA A 221 -11.01 15.37 5.71
C ALA A 221 -10.65 14.34 4.64
N SER A 222 -11.64 13.57 4.19
CA SER A 222 -11.47 12.59 3.12
C SER A 222 -11.13 13.26 1.79
N PHE A 223 -11.88 14.30 1.42
CA PHE A 223 -11.65 15.08 0.22
C PHE A 223 -10.26 15.73 0.21
N TYR A 224 -9.89 16.39 1.32
CA TYR A 224 -8.58 17.03 1.46
C TYR A 224 -7.43 16.06 1.19
N THR A 225 -7.58 14.80 1.61
CA THR A 225 -6.48 13.84 1.49
C THR A 225 -6.51 13.05 0.19
N PHE A 226 -7.69 12.75 -0.34
CA PHE A 226 -7.87 11.90 -1.52
C PHE A 226 -7.85 12.68 -2.84
N ASN A 227 -8.14 13.98 -2.83
CA ASN A 227 -8.16 14.81 -4.04
C ASN A 227 -6.80 14.85 -4.78
N ASN A 228 -5.69 14.69 -4.05
CA ASN A 228 -4.35 14.71 -4.64
C ASN A 228 -4.04 13.43 -5.45
N ALA A 229 -4.80 12.37 -5.19
CA ALA A 229 -4.63 11.05 -5.82
C ALA A 229 -5.55 10.88 -7.03
N VAL A 230 -6.82 11.26 -6.90
CA VAL A 230 -7.86 10.97 -7.91
C VAL A 230 -8.30 12.21 -8.68
N GLY A 231 -7.78 13.38 -8.31
CA GLY A 231 -8.16 14.65 -8.89
C GLY A 231 -9.43 15.24 -8.28
N LEU A 232 -9.68 16.51 -8.61
CA LEU A 232 -10.76 17.30 -8.02
C LEU A 232 -12.15 16.77 -8.39
N GLY A 233 -12.35 16.35 -9.64
CA GLY A 233 -13.65 15.92 -10.14
C GLY A 233 -14.21 14.70 -9.39
N PRO A 234 -13.57 13.52 -9.49
CA PRO A 234 -14.06 12.32 -8.82
C PRO A 234 -14.11 12.46 -7.30
N ALA A 235 -13.13 13.14 -6.68
CA ALA A 235 -13.13 13.37 -5.25
C ALA A 235 -14.34 14.21 -4.80
N SER A 236 -14.72 15.24 -5.57
CA SER A 236 -15.88 16.06 -5.26
C SER A 236 -17.18 15.26 -5.35
N VAL A 237 -17.30 14.37 -6.34
CA VAL A 237 -18.48 13.50 -6.49
C VAL A 237 -18.56 12.49 -5.34
N ILE A 238 -17.47 11.78 -5.05
CA ILE A 238 -17.42 10.74 -4.00
C ILE A 238 -17.71 11.34 -2.61
N PHE A 239 -17.08 12.45 -2.24
CA PHE A 239 -17.26 13.02 -0.91
C PHE A 239 -18.43 14.01 -0.81
N GLY A 240 -18.86 14.60 -1.93
CA GLY A 240 -20.12 15.35 -1.99
C GLY A 240 -21.33 14.44 -1.75
N THR A 241 -21.37 13.29 -2.40
CA THR A 241 -22.38 12.25 -2.12
C THR A 241 -22.15 11.58 -0.77
N GLY A 242 -20.89 11.52 -0.31
CA GLY A 242 -20.50 11.03 1.01
C GLY A 242 -21.14 11.75 2.19
N ILE A 243 -21.68 12.96 2.01
CA ILE A 243 -22.45 13.68 3.05
C ILE A 243 -23.70 12.89 3.48
N PHE A 244 -24.28 12.10 2.57
CA PHE A 244 -25.45 11.27 2.83
C PHE A 244 -25.09 9.86 3.32
N LEU A 245 -23.81 9.49 3.30
CA LEU A 245 -23.36 8.17 3.73
C LEU A 245 -23.16 8.11 5.26
N PRO A 246 -23.52 6.98 5.89
CA PRO A 246 -23.17 6.73 7.28
C PRO A 246 -21.66 6.87 7.53
N ARG A 247 -21.29 7.57 8.61
CA ARG A 247 -19.89 7.88 8.99
C ARG A 247 -18.97 6.66 8.96
N LYS A 248 -19.49 5.50 9.40
CA LYS A 248 -18.75 4.23 9.42
C LYS A 248 -18.15 3.87 8.05
N TYR A 249 -18.90 4.07 6.96
CA TYR A 249 -18.43 3.71 5.63
C TYR A 249 -17.37 4.68 5.11
N LEU A 250 -17.47 5.97 5.43
CA LEU A 250 -16.43 6.95 5.09
C LEU A 250 -15.11 6.64 5.81
N VAL A 251 -15.18 6.27 7.09
CA VAL A 251 -14.01 5.85 7.87
C VAL A 251 -13.42 4.57 7.28
N ILE A 252 -14.24 3.54 7.02
CA ILE A 252 -13.79 2.28 6.40
C ILE A 252 -13.11 2.55 5.04
N PHE A 253 -13.70 3.41 4.21
CA PHE A 253 -13.16 3.77 2.91
C PHE A 253 -11.80 4.46 3.03
N LEU A 254 -11.72 5.54 3.82
CA LEU A 254 -10.47 6.27 4.06
C LEU A 254 -9.39 5.34 4.61
N GLN A 255 -9.79 4.53 5.57
CA GLN A 255 -8.92 3.61 6.25
C GLN A 255 -8.33 2.58 5.29
N SER A 256 -9.17 2.01 4.43
CA SER A 256 -8.75 1.05 3.40
C SER A 256 -7.77 1.70 2.43
N TYR A 257 -8.03 2.95 2.02
CA TYR A 257 -7.13 3.73 1.17
C TYR A 257 -5.76 3.98 1.82
N PHE A 258 -5.71 4.50 3.04
CA PHE A 258 -4.44 4.76 3.72
C PHE A 258 -3.67 3.49 4.06
N SER A 259 -4.38 2.44 4.46
CA SER A 259 -3.76 1.14 4.78
C SER A 259 -3.17 0.51 3.53
N SER A 260 -3.91 0.46 2.41
CA SER A 260 -3.41 -0.01 1.11
C SER A 260 -2.15 0.76 0.69
N ARG A 261 -2.18 2.10 0.75
CA ARG A 261 -1.03 2.94 0.40
C ARG A 261 0.17 2.73 1.32
N SER A 262 -0.07 2.54 2.61
CA SER A 262 1.01 2.32 3.60
C SER A 262 1.62 0.93 3.42
N LEU A 263 0.78 -0.09 3.24
CA LEU A 263 1.19 -1.46 2.89
C LEU A 263 2.07 -1.46 1.64
N MET A 264 1.66 -0.78 0.57
CA MET A 264 2.48 -0.73 -0.64
C MET A 264 3.83 -0.07 -0.45
N ARG A 265 3.93 0.93 0.42
CA ARG A 265 5.23 1.55 0.73
C ARG A 265 6.15 0.59 1.48
N GLU A 266 5.58 -0.27 2.31
CA GLU A 266 6.33 -1.27 3.06
C GLU A 266 6.77 -2.42 2.15
N LEU A 267 5.85 -2.99 1.36
CA LEU A 267 6.13 -4.09 0.44
C LEU A 267 7.11 -3.71 -0.68
N LEU A 268 7.15 -2.44 -1.08
CA LEU A 268 8.08 -1.97 -2.11
C LEU A 268 9.44 -1.53 -1.55
N GLU A 269 9.62 -1.57 -0.23
CA GLU A 269 10.87 -1.09 0.35
C GLU A 269 12.09 -1.90 -0.11
N PRO A 270 12.08 -3.25 -0.22
CA PRO A 270 13.24 -3.99 -0.72
C PRO A 270 13.71 -3.52 -2.10
N TYR A 271 12.79 -3.10 -2.96
CA TYR A 271 13.12 -2.48 -4.24
C TYR A 271 13.74 -1.08 -4.07
N PHE A 272 13.10 -0.20 -3.29
CA PHE A 272 13.56 1.18 -3.09
C PHE A 272 14.82 1.32 -2.22
N ALA A 273 15.13 0.32 -1.40
CA ALA A 273 16.39 0.25 -0.67
C ALA A 273 17.58 0.03 -1.63
N ARG A 274 17.34 -0.61 -2.77
CA ARG A 274 18.38 -0.92 -3.77
C ARG A 274 18.45 0.12 -4.88
N VAL A 275 17.30 0.49 -5.45
CA VAL A 275 17.24 1.52 -6.50
C VAL A 275 17.08 2.89 -5.85
N HIS A 276 18.15 3.69 -5.89
CA HIS A 276 18.26 4.94 -5.17
C HIS A 276 17.47 6.08 -5.84
N PHE A 277 16.17 6.14 -5.56
CA PHE A 277 15.35 7.29 -5.94
C PHE A 277 15.51 8.45 -4.97
N THR A 278 15.60 9.68 -5.49
CA THR A 278 15.41 10.88 -4.67
C THR A 278 13.96 10.94 -4.16
N LYS A 279 13.71 11.73 -3.10
CA LYS A 279 12.36 11.91 -2.53
C LYS A 279 11.33 12.34 -3.60
N GLN A 280 11.73 13.18 -4.53
CA GLN A 280 10.86 13.66 -5.61
C GLN A 280 10.61 12.57 -6.65
N GLN A 281 11.66 11.87 -7.09
CA GLN A 281 11.49 10.78 -8.07
C GLN A 281 10.65 9.62 -7.49
N LYS A 282 10.88 9.23 -6.22
CA LYS A 282 10.05 8.21 -5.52
C LYS A 282 8.60 8.66 -5.46
N ARG A 283 8.33 9.93 -5.13
CA ARG A 283 6.96 10.49 -5.13
C ARG A 283 6.30 10.40 -6.51
N ASN A 284 7.02 10.76 -7.57
CA ASN A 284 6.52 10.70 -8.94
C ASN A 284 6.26 9.25 -9.39
N TRP A 285 7.17 8.33 -9.06
CA TRP A 285 7.01 6.91 -9.32
C TRP A 285 5.72 6.37 -8.69
N PHE A 286 5.48 6.65 -7.40
CA PHE A 286 4.25 6.21 -6.72
C PHE A 286 3.00 6.84 -7.32
N ARG A 287 3.07 8.12 -7.71
CA ARG A 287 1.94 8.84 -8.32
C ARG A 287 1.60 8.27 -9.71
N SER A 288 2.61 7.99 -10.52
CA SER A 288 2.40 7.46 -11.88
C SER A 288 1.69 6.09 -11.91
N ARG A 289 1.81 5.33 -10.81
CA ARG A 289 1.30 3.95 -10.64
C ARG A 289 0.23 3.86 -9.55
N GLU A 290 -0.38 4.98 -9.17
CA GLU A 290 -1.20 5.07 -7.96
C GLU A 290 -2.40 4.12 -7.99
N GLY A 291 -3.12 4.02 -9.11
CA GLY A 291 -4.26 3.14 -9.26
C GLY A 291 -3.91 1.65 -9.18
N VAL A 292 -2.87 1.19 -9.90
CA VAL A 292 -2.45 -0.22 -9.87
C VAL A 292 -1.89 -0.62 -8.50
N LEU A 293 -1.11 0.26 -7.87
CA LEU A 293 -0.60 0.04 -6.52
C LEU A 293 -1.74 0.02 -5.49
N PHE A 294 -2.72 0.93 -5.63
CA PHE A 294 -3.89 0.95 -4.76
C PHE A 294 -4.70 -0.34 -4.88
N GLY A 295 -4.98 -0.81 -6.10
CA GLY A 295 -5.70 -2.07 -6.34
C GLY A 295 -4.98 -3.27 -5.77
N PHE A 296 -3.66 -3.38 -6.00
CA PHE A 296 -2.84 -4.46 -5.49
C PHE A 296 -2.78 -4.46 -3.95
N GLY A 297 -2.52 -3.29 -3.36
CA GLY A 297 -2.47 -3.10 -1.91
C GLY A 297 -3.83 -3.30 -1.25
N LEU A 298 -4.92 -2.92 -1.90
CA LEU A 298 -6.28 -3.14 -1.39
C LEU A 298 -6.60 -4.64 -1.34
N GLY A 299 -6.21 -5.40 -2.37
CA GLY A 299 -6.39 -6.85 -2.40
C GLY A 299 -5.69 -7.53 -1.21
N PHE A 300 -4.41 -7.23 -0.98
CA PHE A 300 -3.68 -7.77 0.17
C PHE A 300 -4.17 -7.22 1.51
N TYR A 301 -4.61 -5.97 1.59
CA TYR A 301 -5.21 -5.41 2.79
C TYR A 301 -6.42 -6.22 3.26
N VAL A 302 -7.30 -6.61 2.34
CA VAL A 302 -8.47 -7.47 2.66
C VAL A 302 -8.00 -8.84 3.16
N LEU A 303 -6.98 -9.43 2.54
CA LEU A 303 -6.45 -10.74 2.96
C LEU A 303 -5.76 -10.69 4.32
N VAL A 304 -5.01 -9.62 4.62
CA VAL A 304 -4.28 -9.48 5.89
C VAL A 304 -5.24 -9.27 7.07
N LYS A 305 -6.43 -8.72 6.82
CA LYS A 305 -7.46 -8.58 7.86
C LYS A 305 -8.01 -9.90 8.37
N ILE A 306 -7.82 -11.00 7.66
CA ILE A 306 -8.25 -12.32 8.11
C ILE A 306 -7.42 -12.69 9.35
N PRO A 307 -8.05 -12.84 10.53
CA PRO A 307 -7.32 -13.15 11.76
C PRO A 307 -6.52 -14.45 11.63
N LEU A 308 -5.36 -14.52 12.29
CA LEU A 308 -4.41 -15.66 12.28
C LEU A 308 -3.68 -15.88 10.95
N VAL A 309 -4.33 -15.58 9.81
CA VAL A 309 -3.77 -15.78 8.47
C VAL A 309 -2.98 -14.56 8.00
N GLY A 310 -3.30 -13.36 8.50
CA GLY A 310 -2.71 -12.12 8.01
C GLY A 310 -1.18 -12.03 8.08
N VAL A 311 -0.55 -12.67 9.06
CA VAL A 311 0.92 -12.72 9.19
C VAL A 311 1.55 -13.56 8.07
N LEU A 312 0.93 -14.70 7.72
CA LEU A 312 1.40 -15.54 6.62
C LEU A 312 1.14 -14.87 5.26
N VAL A 313 0.00 -14.20 5.14
CA VAL A 313 -0.36 -13.42 3.95
C VAL A 313 0.67 -12.33 3.68
N TYR A 314 1.28 -11.75 4.71
CA TYR A 314 2.30 -10.73 4.52
C TYR A 314 3.55 -11.25 3.81
N GLY A 315 4.04 -12.46 4.15
CA GLY A 315 5.13 -13.10 3.41
C GLY A 315 4.77 -13.40 1.95
N ILE A 316 3.52 -13.83 1.71
CA ILE A 316 2.99 -14.01 0.35
C ILE A 316 2.89 -12.67 -0.39
N ALA A 317 2.47 -11.60 0.30
CA ALA A 317 2.35 -10.26 -0.27
C ALA A 317 3.72 -9.75 -0.71
N GLU A 318 4.74 -9.90 0.12
CA GLU A 318 6.13 -9.53 -0.18
C GLU A 318 6.66 -10.28 -1.41
N ALA A 319 6.46 -11.62 -1.44
CA ALA A 319 6.81 -12.44 -2.60
C ALA A 319 6.05 -12.03 -3.87
N SER A 320 4.77 -11.69 -3.73
CA SER A 320 3.92 -11.22 -4.84
C SER A 320 4.33 -9.84 -5.33
N THR A 321 4.90 -9.00 -4.46
CA THR A 321 5.42 -7.68 -4.85
C THR A 321 6.65 -7.79 -5.76
N ALA A 322 7.46 -8.83 -5.62
CA ALA A 322 8.52 -9.11 -6.58
C ALA A 322 7.95 -9.32 -8.00
N TYR A 323 6.87 -10.09 -8.12
CA TYR A 323 6.16 -10.26 -9.40
C TYR A 323 5.54 -8.95 -9.90
N LEU A 324 4.90 -8.17 -9.02
CA LEU A 324 4.34 -6.86 -9.36
C LEU A 324 5.38 -5.92 -9.98
N ILE A 325 6.58 -5.84 -9.39
CA ILE A 325 7.68 -5.01 -9.88
C ILE A 325 8.00 -5.34 -11.35
N THR A 326 8.06 -6.62 -11.72
CA THR A 326 8.33 -7.03 -13.11
C THR A 326 7.29 -6.57 -14.13
N LYS A 327 6.08 -6.19 -13.67
CA LYS A 327 4.98 -5.74 -14.53
C LYS A 327 4.90 -4.22 -14.66
N ILE A 328 5.22 -3.51 -13.59
CA ILE A 328 5.00 -2.06 -13.51
C ILE A 328 6.30 -1.25 -13.59
N THR A 329 7.46 -1.91 -13.69
CA THR A 329 8.76 -1.27 -13.86
C THR A 329 9.55 -1.96 -14.96
N ASP A 330 10.43 -1.22 -15.61
CA ASP A 330 11.38 -1.79 -16.56
C ASP A 330 12.51 -2.51 -15.78
N PRO A 331 13.17 -3.51 -16.37
CA PRO A 331 14.27 -4.20 -15.71
C PRO A 331 15.39 -3.21 -15.33
N PRO A 332 15.92 -3.28 -14.09
CA PRO A 332 16.99 -2.39 -13.67
C PRO A 332 18.26 -2.68 -14.49
N PRO A 333 18.99 -1.67 -14.98
CA PRO A 333 20.25 -1.86 -15.66
C PRO A 333 21.38 -2.17 -14.67
N PRO A 334 22.63 -2.31 -15.12
CA PRO A 334 23.78 -2.30 -14.23
C PRO A 334 23.87 -0.99 -13.41
N PRO A 335 24.45 -1.02 -12.19
CA PRO A 335 24.47 0.14 -11.29
C PRO A 335 25.08 1.42 -11.87
N GLN A 336 25.94 1.34 -12.88
CA GLN A 336 26.53 2.52 -13.53
C GLN A 336 25.48 3.43 -14.19
N GLN A 337 24.35 2.86 -14.66
CA GLN A 337 23.29 3.58 -15.38
C GLN A 337 22.07 3.90 -14.48
N MET A 338 22.21 3.73 -13.16
CA MET A 338 21.10 3.90 -12.21
C MET A 338 20.45 5.29 -12.28
N ASN A 339 21.25 6.34 -12.47
CA ASN A 339 20.73 7.72 -12.48
C ASN A 339 19.76 7.94 -13.65
N GLU A 340 20.14 7.50 -14.85
CA GLU A 340 19.29 7.58 -16.05
C GLU A 340 18.05 6.70 -15.89
N PHE A 341 18.22 5.49 -15.36
CA PHE A 341 17.09 4.59 -15.07
C PHE A 341 16.08 5.22 -14.11
N THR A 342 16.52 5.76 -12.97
CA THR A 342 15.62 6.39 -11.98
C THR A 342 14.86 7.59 -12.56
N GLN A 343 15.47 8.32 -13.49
CA GLN A 343 14.81 9.42 -14.19
C GLN A 343 13.72 8.91 -15.13
N GLY A 344 14.02 7.89 -15.95
CA GLY A 344 13.06 7.26 -16.87
C GLY A 344 11.90 6.57 -16.15
N GLN A 345 12.16 5.96 -14.98
CA GLN A 345 11.14 5.25 -14.22
C GLN A 345 10.11 6.15 -13.51
N GLN A 346 10.26 7.47 -13.51
CA GLN A 346 9.29 8.37 -12.86
C GLN A 346 7.88 8.27 -13.47
N ASN A 347 7.80 7.99 -14.77
CA ASN A 347 6.55 7.75 -15.47
C ASN A 347 6.38 6.26 -15.75
N TRP A 348 5.14 5.80 -15.86
CA TRP A 348 4.83 4.41 -16.19
C TRP A 348 4.81 4.22 -17.71
N SER A 349 5.96 3.82 -18.27
CA SER A 349 6.26 3.71 -19.71
C SER A 349 5.31 2.74 -20.45
N ASN A 350 5.11 1.55 -19.90
CA ASN A 350 4.34 0.45 -20.51
C ASN A 350 2.86 0.38 -20.04
N LYS A 351 2.33 1.47 -19.46
CA LYS A 351 0.97 1.49 -18.88
C LYS A 351 -0.12 1.04 -19.86
N HIS A 352 -0.15 1.62 -21.06
CA HIS A 352 -1.22 1.35 -22.03
C HIS A 352 -1.21 -0.10 -22.50
N GLU A 353 -0.02 -0.64 -22.78
CA GLU A 353 0.17 -2.03 -23.16
C GLU A 353 -0.28 -2.97 -22.05
N PHE A 354 0.19 -2.73 -20.81
CA PHE A 354 -0.17 -3.54 -19.65
C PHE A 354 -1.69 -3.61 -19.39
N LEU A 355 -2.38 -2.47 -19.53
CA LEU A 355 -3.83 -2.40 -19.28
C LEU A 355 -4.66 -3.09 -20.36
N ASN A 356 -4.14 -3.23 -21.58
CA ASN A 356 -4.85 -3.84 -22.71
C ASN A 356 -4.62 -5.35 -22.84
N LEU A 357 -3.62 -5.91 -22.14
CA LEU A 357 -3.34 -7.34 -22.18
C LEU A 357 -4.44 -8.17 -21.51
N SER A 358 -4.68 -9.37 -22.05
CA SER A 358 -5.54 -10.36 -21.41
C SER A 358 -4.93 -10.88 -20.11
N LEU A 359 -5.74 -11.44 -19.21
CA LEU A 359 -5.26 -12.05 -17.97
C LEU A 359 -4.28 -13.22 -18.23
N ALA A 360 -4.52 -14.00 -19.29
CA ALA A 360 -3.66 -15.11 -19.68
C ALA A 360 -2.30 -14.63 -20.19
N ASN A 361 -2.25 -13.46 -20.83
CA ASN A 361 -1.05 -12.91 -21.47
C ASN A 361 -0.39 -11.80 -20.66
N ILE A 362 -0.63 -11.73 -19.35
CA ILE A 362 -0.03 -10.70 -18.48
C ILE A 362 1.51 -10.83 -18.37
N ASP A 363 2.07 -11.91 -18.91
CA ASP A 363 3.50 -12.17 -18.98
C ASP A 363 4.20 -11.59 -20.22
N SER A 364 3.47 -11.16 -21.25
CA SER A 364 4.03 -10.72 -22.54
C SER A 364 4.31 -9.21 -22.65
N VAL A 365 4.24 -8.45 -21.56
CA VAL A 365 4.29 -6.97 -21.52
C VAL A 365 5.61 -6.37 -22.04
N HIS A 366 6.66 -7.19 -22.19
CA HIS A 366 8.00 -6.72 -22.56
C HIS A 366 8.48 -7.25 -23.90
N THR A 367 7.57 -7.81 -24.71
CA THR A 367 7.90 -8.40 -26.00
C THR A 367 7.55 -7.38 -27.11
N GLU A 368 8.58 -6.85 -27.77
CA GLU A 368 8.60 -5.95 -28.95
C GLU A 368 8.50 -4.41 -28.80
N ASP A 369 7.65 -3.82 -27.94
CA ASP A 369 7.39 -2.35 -28.06
C ASP A 369 8.34 -1.43 -27.26
N SER A 370 9.03 -1.93 -26.23
CA SER A 370 10.00 -1.15 -25.43
C SER A 370 11.36 -0.96 -26.13
N LEU A 371 11.77 -1.91 -26.98
CA LEU A 371 13.03 -1.84 -27.73
C LEU A 371 13.05 -0.78 -28.84
N LYS A 372 11.88 -0.33 -29.31
CA LYS A 372 11.78 0.72 -30.33
C LYS A 372 11.91 2.14 -29.78
N LYS A 373 11.85 2.34 -28.45
CA LYS A 373 11.98 3.67 -27.81
C LYS A 373 13.36 3.96 -27.23
N ALA A 374 14.29 3.01 -27.32
CA ALA A 374 15.68 3.15 -26.88
C ALA A 374 16.69 3.21 -28.06
N LYS A 375 16.19 3.32 -29.29
CA LYS A 375 16.93 3.75 -30.50
C LYS A 375 16.36 5.07 -30.96
#